data_AF-A0AAU1P986-F1
#
_entry.id   AF-A0AAU1P986-F1
#
_cell.length_a   1.000
_cell.length_b   1.000
_cell.length_c   1.000
_cell.angle_alpha   90.00
_cell.angle_beta   90.00
_cell.angle_gamma   90.00
#
_symmetry.space_group_name_H-M   'P 1'
#
loop_
_entity.id
_entity.type
_entity.pdbx_description
1 polymer ?
#
loop_
_entity_poly.entity_id
_entity_poly.type
_entity_poly.pdbx_seq_one_letter_code
_entity_poly.pdbx_strand_id
1 'polypeptide(L)'
;MTEGPLRGPGRNHPGTREACRLIEVNYEDLEPVTDAAIALQRTSSLVHQDWASHTSMPGLIRDGNSASYTTLEKGDVAQALASADVVLTERYETDQAHPVPIEPRAVLASWEGEKVTIWSSTQSPTSLGREWPRLCGFPNATSASSCRTSAEASAASA
;
A
#
# COMPACT_ATOMS: atom_id res chain seq x y z
N MET A 1 -27.14 -28.35 -5.44
CA MET A 1 -27.48 -26.99 -4.94
C MET A 1 -27.43 -27.02 -3.43
N THR A 2 -26.31 -26.62 -2.86
CA THR A 2 -26.14 -26.37 -1.42
C THR A 2 -25.25 -25.14 -1.33
N GLU A 3 -25.88 -23.97 -1.46
CA GLU A 3 -25.30 -22.66 -1.22
C GLU A 3 -25.15 -22.50 0.30
N GLY A 4 -24.03 -22.97 0.84
CA GLY A 4 -23.55 -22.61 2.16
C GLY A 4 -22.55 -21.44 2.04
N PRO A 5 -22.39 -20.59 3.07
CA PRO A 5 -21.49 -19.46 3.01
C PRO A 5 -20.07 -19.94 2.69
N LEU A 6 -19.49 -19.40 1.62
CA LEU A 6 -18.13 -19.69 1.17
C LEU A 6 -17.12 -19.27 2.25
N ARG A 7 -16.83 -20.17 3.19
CA ARG A 7 -15.64 -20.08 4.04
C ARG A 7 -14.44 -20.48 3.19
N GLY A 8 -13.71 -19.49 2.67
CA GLY A 8 -12.41 -19.74 2.08
C GLY A 8 -11.48 -20.42 3.09
N PRO A 9 -10.64 -21.37 2.67
CA PRO A 9 -9.79 -22.10 3.59
C PRO A 9 -8.76 -21.14 4.20
N GLY A 10 -8.82 -20.95 5.53
CA GLY A 10 -7.85 -20.15 6.26
C GLY A 10 -6.43 -20.62 5.96
N ARG A 11 -5.47 -19.68 5.91
CA ARG A 11 -4.08 -19.83 5.44
C ARG A 11 -3.31 -21.08 5.93
N ASN A 12 -3.72 -21.73 7.01
CA ASN A 12 -3.10 -22.94 7.58
C ASN A 12 -3.87 -24.24 7.32
N HIS A 13 -4.96 -24.21 6.54
CA HIS A 13 -5.61 -25.43 6.09
C HIS A 13 -4.70 -26.07 5.03
N PRO A 14 -4.35 -27.37 5.15
CA PRO A 14 -3.49 -28.03 4.18
C PRO A 14 -4.02 -27.92 2.73
N GLY A 15 -5.33 -27.74 2.57
CA GLY A 15 -5.97 -27.49 1.28
C GLY A 15 -5.76 -26.10 0.67
N THR A 16 -5.28 -25.08 1.40
CA THR A 16 -5.15 -23.71 0.84
C THR A 16 -4.05 -23.64 -0.22
N ARG A 17 -2.89 -24.25 0.03
CA ARG A 17 -1.80 -24.29 -0.97
C ARG A 17 -2.22 -25.08 -2.21
N GLU A 18 -2.97 -26.15 -2.00
CA GLU A 18 -3.47 -26.98 -3.11
C GLU A 18 -4.53 -26.25 -3.92
N ALA A 19 -5.45 -25.55 -3.26
CA ALA A 19 -6.44 -24.72 -3.93
C ALA A 19 -5.79 -23.62 -4.80
N CYS A 20 -4.69 -23.01 -4.36
CA CYS A 20 -3.96 -22.02 -5.18
C CYS A 20 -3.38 -22.62 -6.47
N ARG A 21 -2.98 -23.90 -6.47
CA ARG A 21 -2.42 -24.57 -7.67
C ARG A 21 -3.46 -24.87 -8.73
N LEU A 22 -4.74 -24.89 -8.36
CA LEU A 22 -5.84 -25.13 -9.29
C LEU A 22 -6.24 -23.86 -10.07
N ILE A 23 -5.69 -22.70 -9.70
CA ILE A 23 -5.96 -21.44 -10.38
C ILE A 23 -5.08 -21.37 -11.63
N GLU A 24 -5.70 -21.48 -12.80
CA GLU A 24 -5.05 -21.23 -14.10
C GLU A 24 -5.27 -19.77 -14.52
N VAL A 25 -4.19 -19.10 -14.92
CA VAL A 25 -4.23 -17.71 -15.37
C VAL A 25 -3.45 -17.59 -16.68
N ASN A 26 -4.06 -16.95 -17.67
CA ASN A 26 -3.42 -16.60 -18.94
C ASN A 26 -3.01 -15.14 -18.89
N TYR A 27 -1.73 -14.86 -19.11
CA TYR A 27 -1.17 -13.52 -19.13
C TYR A 27 -0.73 -13.15 -20.54
N GLU A 28 -0.77 -11.85 -20.84
CA GLU A 28 -0.01 -11.25 -21.94
C GLU A 28 1.24 -10.62 -21.34
N ASP A 29 2.41 -11.00 -21.85
CA ASP A 29 3.68 -10.46 -21.38
C ASP A 29 3.88 -9.03 -21.90
N LEU A 30 4.20 -8.12 -20.98
CA LEU A 30 4.55 -6.74 -21.29
C LEU A 30 6.00 -6.47 -20.88
N GLU A 31 6.67 -5.56 -21.61
CA GLU A 31 8.04 -5.18 -21.29
C GLU A 31 8.12 -4.52 -19.91
N PRO A 32 8.92 -5.06 -18.96
CA PRO A 32 9.00 -4.54 -17.62
C PRO A 32 9.79 -3.22 -17.57
N VAL A 33 9.20 -2.20 -16.96
CA VAL A 33 9.87 -0.93 -16.69
C VAL A 33 10.47 -0.98 -15.27
N THR A 34 11.80 -1.16 -15.18
CA THR A 34 12.51 -1.39 -13.90
C THR A 34 13.46 -0.28 -13.50
N ASP A 35 13.75 0.67 -14.40
CA ASP A 35 14.61 1.81 -14.15
C ASP A 35 13.80 3.12 -14.15
N ALA A 36 14.02 3.95 -13.14
CA ALA A 36 13.26 5.19 -12.96
C ALA A 36 13.56 6.23 -14.06
N ALA A 37 14.80 6.31 -14.55
CA ALA A 37 15.16 7.24 -15.61
C ALA A 37 14.55 6.83 -16.95
N ILE A 38 14.50 5.53 -17.26
CA ILE A 38 13.78 4.97 -18.41
C ILE A 38 12.28 5.23 -18.26
N ALA A 39 11.69 4.96 -17.08
CA ALA A 39 10.27 5.14 -16.83
C ALA A 39 9.77 6.57 -17.14
N LEU A 40 10.60 7.58 -16.86
CA LEU A 40 10.27 8.99 -17.08
C LEU A 40 10.37 9.43 -18.55
N GLN A 41 10.91 8.59 -19.44
CA GLN A 41 10.96 8.90 -20.86
C GLN A 41 9.55 8.86 -21.48
N ARG A 42 9.28 9.79 -22.40
CA ARG A 42 8.00 9.83 -23.14
C ARG A 42 7.71 8.58 -23.96
N THR A 43 8.75 7.84 -24.32
CA THR A 43 8.69 6.59 -25.08
C THR A 43 8.51 5.36 -24.20
N SER A 44 8.56 5.49 -22.87
CA SER A 44 8.36 4.37 -21.97
C SER A 44 6.92 3.88 -22.01
N SER A 45 6.75 2.56 -21.95
CA SER A 45 5.45 1.95 -21.67
C SER A 45 4.87 2.49 -20.37
N LEU A 46 3.57 2.79 -20.36
CA LEU A 46 2.87 3.26 -19.16
C LEU A 46 2.57 2.09 -18.22
N VAL A 47 3.02 2.20 -16.97
CA VAL A 47 2.70 1.23 -15.91
C VAL A 47 1.23 1.34 -15.50
N HIS A 48 0.70 2.57 -15.47
CA HIS A 48 -0.68 2.88 -15.15
C HIS A 48 -1.34 3.58 -16.33
N GLN A 49 -2.03 2.81 -17.18
CA GLN A 49 -2.64 3.32 -18.42
C GLN A 49 -3.63 4.47 -18.16
N ASP A 50 -4.42 4.37 -17.08
CA ASP A 50 -5.40 5.38 -16.68
C ASP A 50 -4.83 6.45 -15.74
N TRP A 51 -3.50 6.56 -15.57
CA TRP A 51 -2.93 7.46 -14.57
C TRP A 51 -3.43 8.89 -14.73
N ALA A 52 -3.39 9.44 -15.94
CA ALA A 52 -3.78 10.82 -16.21
C ALA A 52 -5.26 11.12 -15.89
N SER A 53 -6.14 10.12 -15.90
CA SER A 53 -7.57 10.27 -15.64
C SER A 53 -7.96 10.12 -14.16
N HIS A 54 -7.02 9.71 -13.29
CA HIS A 54 -7.28 9.58 -11.87
C HIS A 54 -7.55 10.95 -11.21
N THR A 55 -8.62 11.00 -10.40
CA THR A 55 -9.10 12.22 -9.74
C THR A 55 -8.83 12.26 -8.24
N SER A 56 -8.20 11.21 -7.68
CA SER A 56 -7.75 11.22 -6.28
C SER A 56 -6.80 12.40 -6.04
N MET A 57 -6.71 12.93 -4.81
CA MET A 57 -5.76 13.98 -4.44
C MET A 57 -5.64 15.16 -5.45
N PRO A 58 -6.56 16.15 -5.40
CA PRO A 58 -6.52 17.33 -6.25
C PRO A 58 -5.17 18.06 -6.17
N GLY A 59 -4.66 18.51 -7.32
CA GLY A 59 -3.38 19.24 -7.41
C GLY A 59 -2.15 18.39 -7.73
N LEU A 60 -2.29 17.06 -7.76
CA LEU A 60 -1.22 16.18 -8.24
C LEU A 60 -1.10 16.25 -9.76
N ILE A 61 0.12 16.51 -10.26
CA ILE A 61 0.43 16.46 -11.70
C ILE A 61 0.57 14.98 -12.10
N ARG A 62 -0.22 14.57 -13.09
CA ARG A 62 -0.25 13.19 -13.60
C ARG A 62 0.15 13.15 -15.06
N ASP A 63 1.38 12.74 -15.31
CA ASP A 63 1.94 12.71 -16.66
C ASP A 63 2.95 11.56 -16.81
N GLY A 64 2.77 10.71 -17.81
CA GLY A 64 3.61 9.54 -18.04
C GLY A 64 3.65 8.58 -16.85
N ASN A 65 4.85 8.06 -16.53
CA ASN A 65 5.09 7.26 -15.32
C ASN A 65 5.50 8.11 -14.09
N SER A 66 5.26 9.43 -14.11
CA SER A 66 5.52 10.27 -12.94
C SER A 66 4.41 10.08 -11.89
N ALA A 67 4.70 9.37 -10.81
CA ALA A 67 3.75 9.11 -9.72
C ALA A 67 3.45 10.37 -8.88
N SER A 68 4.42 11.27 -8.75
CA SER A 68 4.29 12.55 -8.06
C SER A 68 5.45 13.47 -8.42
N TYR A 69 5.20 14.78 -8.45
CA TYR A 69 6.22 15.81 -8.57
C TYR A 69 5.94 16.90 -7.53
N THR A 70 6.96 17.32 -6.79
CA THR A 70 6.83 18.37 -5.78
C THR A 70 8.10 19.21 -5.76
N THR A 71 7.93 20.53 -5.86
CA THR A 71 9.01 21.50 -5.69
C THR A 71 9.00 22.02 -4.26
N LEU A 72 10.15 22.02 -3.60
CA LEU A 72 10.35 22.63 -2.29
C LEU A 72 11.35 23.77 -2.44
N GLU A 73 10.90 25.01 -2.24
CA GLU A 73 11.75 26.20 -2.27
C GLU A 73 11.90 26.77 -0.86
N LYS A 74 13.13 27.16 -0.49
CA LYS A 74 13.42 27.77 0.80
C LYS A 74 14.53 28.81 0.66
N GLY A 75 14.15 30.08 0.73
CA GLY A 75 15.09 31.20 0.55
C GLY A 75 15.54 31.40 -0.90
N ASP A 76 16.58 32.21 -1.11
CA ASP A 76 17.16 32.48 -2.43
C ASP A 76 18.38 31.57 -2.67
N VAL A 77 18.12 30.41 -3.27
CA VAL A 77 19.15 29.43 -3.59
C VAL A 77 20.12 29.98 -4.64
N ALA A 78 19.64 30.78 -5.60
CA ALA A 78 20.47 31.31 -6.68
C ALA A 78 21.50 32.32 -6.15
N GLN A 79 21.07 33.22 -5.26
CA GLN A 79 21.97 34.14 -4.59
C GLN A 79 22.99 33.39 -3.72
N ALA A 80 22.53 32.41 -2.94
CA ALA A 80 23.41 31.63 -2.05
C ALA A 80 24.52 30.89 -2.82
N LEU A 81 24.17 30.25 -3.94
CA LEU A 81 25.13 29.58 -4.81
C LEU A 81 26.11 30.57 -5.47
N ALA A 82 25.65 31.75 -5.86
CA ALA A 82 26.49 32.77 -6.49
C ALA A 82 27.50 33.42 -5.51
N SER A 83 27.15 33.51 -4.22
CA SER A 83 28.00 34.11 -3.19
C SER A 83 28.91 33.13 -2.46
N ALA A 84 28.81 31.83 -2.75
CA ALA A 84 29.56 30.80 -2.03
C ALA A 84 31.04 30.78 -2.43
N ASP A 85 31.93 30.64 -1.44
CA ASP A 85 33.38 30.50 -1.69
C ASP A 85 33.71 29.19 -2.44
N VAL A 86 32.90 28.14 -2.23
CA VAL A 86 33.04 26.82 -2.85
C VAL A 86 31.66 26.24 -3.14
N VAL A 87 31.48 25.70 -4.36
CA VAL A 87 30.27 24.96 -4.76
C VAL A 87 30.68 23.55 -5.15
N LEU A 88 30.04 22.54 -4.53
CA LEU A 88 30.22 21.13 -4.85
C LEU A 88 28.94 20.58 -5.49
N THR A 89 29.07 19.81 -6.57
CA THR A 89 27.97 19.11 -7.21
C THR A 89 28.29 17.62 -7.23
N GLU A 90 27.48 16.82 -6.54
CA GLU A 90 27.65 15.37 -6.44
C GLU A 90 26.32 14.66 -6.67
N ARG A 91 26.41 13.43 -7.19
CA ARG A 91 25.26 12.53 -7.35
C ARG A 91 25.41 11.38 -6.36
N TYR A 92 24.40 11.21 -5.52
CA TYR A 92 24.31 10.10 -4.58
C TYR A 92 23.16 9.19 -4.98
N GLU A 93 23.37 7.88 -4.83
CA GLU A 93 22.37 6.85 -5.09
C GLU A 93 22.38 5.85 -3.93
N THR A 94 21.21 5.35 -3.56
CA THR A 94 21.04 4.40 -2.46
C THR A 94 20.25 3.21 -2.95
N ASP A 95 20.75 2.01 -2.66
CA ASP A 95 20.05 0.77 -2.99
C ASP A 95 18.73 0.62 -2.24
N GLN A 96 17.82 -0.17 -2.81
CA GLN A 96 16.58 -0.54 -2.15
C GLN A 96 16.87 -1.47 -0.96
N ALA A 97 16.35 -1.10 0.21
CA ALA A 97 16.41 -1.93 1.41
C ALA A 97 15.01 -2.39 1.83
N HIS A 98 14.91 -3.62 2.33
CA HIS A 98 13.70 -4.13 2.97
C HIS A 98 13.88 -4.10 4.50
N PRO A 99 12.89 -3.69 5.30
CA PRO A 99 13.04 -3.58 6.76
C PRO A 99 13.18 -4.91 7.52
N VAL A 100 12.85 -6.04 6.87
CA VAL A 100 12.97 -7.43 7.39
C VAL A 100 12.55 -7.57 8.88
N PRO A 101 11.30 -7.23 9.25
CA PRO A 101 10.85 -7.45 10.61
C PRO A 101 10.87 -8.95 10.95
N ILE A 102 11.29 -9.29 12.19
CA ILE A 102 11.33 -10.68 12.66
C ILE A 102 9.93 -11.31 12.62
N GLU A 103 8.89 -10.53 12.96
CA GLU A 103 7.50 -10.93 12.78
C GLU A 103 7.00 -10.57 11.37
N PRO A 104 6.59 -11.56 10.54
CA PRO A 104 6.00 -11.28 9.23
C PRO A 104 4.61 -10.63 9.35
N ARG A 105 4.19 -9.94 8.28
CA ARG A 105 2.85 -9.35 8.22
C ARG A 105 1.77 -10.44 8.33
N ALA A 106 0.82 -10.25 9.22
CA ALA A 106 -0.31 -11.16 9.44
C ALA A 106 -1.60 -10.41 9.81
N VAL A 107 -2.73 -10.99 9.43
CA VAL A 107 -4.07 -10.50 9.80
C VAL A 107 -4.94 -11.70 10.18
N LEU A 108 -5.68 -11.55 11.26
CA LEU A 108 -6.80 -12.41 11.64
C LEU A 108 -8.06 -11.55 11.69
N ALA A 109 -9.09 -11.97 10.98
CA ALA A 109 -10.41 -11.37 11.06
C ALA A 109 -11.39 -12.42 11.59
N SER A 110 -12.13 -12.07 12.64
CA SER A 110 -13.21 -12.90 13.18
C SER A 110 -14.53 -12.14 13.07
N TRP A 111 -15.53 -12.81 12.49
CA TRP A 111 -16.86 -12.27 12.33
C TRP A 111 -17.81 -12.91 13.35
N GLU A 112 -18.58 -12.08 14.03
CA GLU A 112 -19.65 -12.45 14.96
C GLU A 112 -20.92 -11.68 14.56
N GLY A 113 -21.78 -12.33 13.77
CA GLY A 113 -22.91 -11.65 13.14
C GLY A 113 -22.43 -10.53 12.21
N GLU A 114 -22.85 -9.30 12.48
CA GLU A 114 -22.47 -8.10 11.72
C GLU A 114 -21.19 -7.43 12.22
N LYS A 115 -20.59 -7.93 13.31
CA LYS A 115 -19.38 -7.37 13.89
C LYS A 115 -18.15 -8.11 13.38
N VAL A 116 -17.11 -7.36 13.03
CA VAL A 116 -15.79 -7.89 12.73
C VAL A 116 -14.76 -7.40 13.75
N THR A 117 -13.98 -8.32 14.29
CA THR A 117 -12.78 -8.02 15.07
C THR A 117 -11.56 -8.35 14.23
N ILE A 118 -10.66 -7.37 14.07
CA ILE A 118 -9.47 -7.50 13.23
C ILE A 118 -8.23 -7.34 14.10
N TRP A 119 -7.43 -8.41 14.16
CA TRP A 119 -6.07 -8.39 14.68
C TRP A 119 -5.11 -8.28 13.50
N SER A 120 -4.26 -7.26 13.48
CA SER A 120 -3.35 -7.00 12.37
C SER A 120 -2.03 -6.46 12.88
N SER A 121 -0.93 -6.88 12.24
CA SER A 121 0.41 -6.33 12.45
C SER A 121 0.56 -4.94 11.80
N THR A 122 -0.30 -3.99 12.19
CA THR A 122 -0.36 -2.62 11.62
C THR A 122 0.14 -1.58 12.61
N GLN A 123 0.87 -0.59 12.12
CA GLN A 123 1.27 0.58 12.91
C GLN A 123 0.18 1.67 12.97
N SER A 124 -0.93 1.49 12.23
CA SER A 124 -1.99 2.48 12.11
C SER A 124 -3.38 1.84 12.29
N PRO A 125 -3.73 1.39 13.51
CA PRO A 125 -5.00 0.70 13.77
C PRO A 125 -6.21 1.60 13.47
N THR A 126 -6.15 2.89 13.79
CA THR A 126 -7.25 3.82 13.53
C THR A 126 -7.53 3.97 12.03
N SER A 127 -6.50 4.08 11.21
CA SER A 127 -6.64 4.15 9.74
C SER A 127 -7.27 2.87 9.19
N LEU A 128 -6.81 1.69 9.66
CA LEU A 128 -7.40 0.41 9.29
C LEU A 128 -8.90 0.36 9.62
N GLY A 129 -9.30 0.84 10.80
CA GLY A 129 -10.70 0.85 11.21
C GLY A 129 -11.59 1.78 10.38
N ARG A 130 -11.02 2.83 9.79
CA ARG A 130 -11.73 3.79 8.92
C ARG A 130 -11.80 3.34 7.46
N GLU A 131 -10.72 2.80 6.92
CA GLU A 131 -10.60 2.48 5.50
C GLU A 131 -11.19 1.11 5.14
N TRP A 132 -10.98 0.11 5.99
CA TRP A 132 -11.44 -1.26 5.73
C TRP A 132 -12.94 -1.36 5.42
N PRO A 133 -13.85 -0.74 6.22
CA PRO A 133 -15.27 -0.84 5.94
C PRO A 133 -15.65 -0.22 4.59
N ARG A 134 -14.95 0.83 4.14
CA ARG A 134 -15.18 1.48 2.84
C ARG A 134 -14.77 0.58 1.67
N LEU A 135 -13.60 -0.04 1.77
CA LEU A 135 -13.05 -0.92 0.73
C LEU A 135 -13.88 -2.18 0.53
N CYS A 136 -14.41 -2.75 1.62
CA CYS A 136 -15.19 -3.98 1.57
C CYS A 136 -16.69 -3.78 1.33
N GLY A 137 -17.15 -2.54 1.11
CA GLY A 137 -18.57 -2.25 0.89
C GLY A 137 -19.43 -2.31 2.16
N PHE A 138 -18.84 -2.17 3.34
CA PHE A 138 -19.52 -2.12 4.64
C PHE A 138 -19.37 -0.75 5.33
N PRO A 139 -19.73 0.38 4.71
CA PRO A 139 -19.37 1.72 5.19
C PRO A 139 -19.88 2.08 6.60
N ASN A 140 -20.87 1.35 7.12
CA ASN A 140 -21.45 1.55 8.46
C ASN A 140 -20.95 0.52 9.49
N ALA A 141 -20.05 -0.40 9.13
CA ALA A 141 -19.57 -1.42 10.06
C ALA A 141 -18.58 -0.81 11.06
N THR A 142 -18.88 -0.98 12.34
CA THR A 142 -17.95 -0.67 13.44
C THR A 142 -16.91 -1.78 13.51
N SER A 143 -15.67 -1.48 13.09
CA SER A 143 -14.54 -2.40 13.23
C SER A 143 -13.72 -2.04 14.46
N ALA A 144 -13.40 -3.03 15.29
CA ALA A 144 -12.39 -2.90 16.33
C ALA A 144 -11.07 -3.43 15.79
N SER A 145 -10.15 -2.52 15.46
CA SER A 145 -8.78 -2.84 15.07
C SER A 145 -7.86 -2.70 16.28
N SER A 146 -7.09 -3.74 16.56
CA SER A 146 -6.11 -3.72 17.65
C SER A 146 -4.76 -4.16 17.12
N CYS A 147 -3.76 -3.31 17.28
CA CYS A 147 -2.36 -3.70 17.15
C CYS A 147 -1.96 -4.31 18.49
N ARG A 148 -1.82 -5.64 18.54
CA ARG A 148 -1.36 -6.33 19.76
C ARG A 148 -0.17 -7.21 19.41
N THR A 149 1.00 -6.83 19.89
CA THR A 149 1.98 -7.78 20.41
C THR A 149 1.60 -7.94 21.89
N SER A 150 0.72 -8.91 22.20
CA SER A 150 0.25 -9.28 23.56
C SER A 150 0.07 -8.14 24.57
N ALA A 151 -1.09 -7.48 24.59
CA ALA A 151 -1.59 -6.77 25.77
C ALA A 151 -3.12 -6.74 25.71
N GLU A 152 -3.79 -7.41 26.63
CA GLU A 152 -5.24 -7.34 26.82
C GLU A 152 -5.68 -5.89 27.10
N ALA A 153 -6.80 -5.50 26.52
CA ALA A 153 -7.42 -4.21 26.75
C ALA A 153 -8.89 -4.52 26.95
N SER A 154 -9.27 -4.63 28.22
CA SER A 154 -10.64 -4.72 28.68
C SER A 154 -11.32 -3.38 28.40
N ALA A 155 -12.42 -3.39 27.65
CA ALA A 155 -13.31 -2.24 27.60
C ALA A 155 -14.03 -2.16 28.95
N ALA A 156 -13.66 -1.18 29.78
CA ALA A 156 -14.47 -0.79 30.92
C ALA A 156 -15.78 -0.19 30.40
N SER A 157 -16.89 -0.71 30.89
CA SER A 157 -18.25 -0.22 30.68
C SER A 157 -18.46 1.15 31.32
N ALA A 158 -19.12 2.05 30.59
CA ALA A 158 -19.89 3.16 31.12
C ALA A 158 -21.20 3.24 30.33
#